data_AF-Q64BK7-F1
#
_entry.id   AF-Q64BK7-F1
#
_cell.length_a   1.000
_cell.length_b   1.000
_cell.length_c   1.000
_cell.angle_alpha   90.00
_cell.angle_beta   90.00
_cell.angle_gamma   90.00
#
_symmetry.space_group_name_H-M   'P 1'
#
loop_
_entity.id
_entity.type
_entity.pdbx_description
1 polymer ?
#
loop_
_entity_poly.entity_id
_entity_poly.type
_entity_poly.pdbx_seq_one_letter_code
_entity_poly.pdbx_strand_id
1 'polypeptide(L)'
;MTSAGAQINIRLPARLQSATEQYVENYGYRNIQEFILEAIRDKIFRDNKYDETFSDKEIDLIEKLLAVSIEKGKIKDRNDIAMALQ
;
A
#
# COMPACT_ATOMS: atom_id res chain seq x y z
N MET A 1 9.46 29.94 -3.89
CA MET A 1 10.43 29.14 -4.65
C MET A 1 9.66 28.05 -5.36
N THR A 2 9.61 28.09 -6.69
CA THR A 2 8.93 27.08 -7.51
C THR A 2 9.69 25.76 -7.42
N SER A 3 9.18 24.82 -6.63
CA SER A 3 9.65 23.43 -6.68
C SER A 3 9.23 22.85 -8.04
N ALA A 4 10.11 22.93 -9.04
CA ALA A 4 9.94 22.13 -10.24
C ALA A 4 9.96 20.65 -9.80
N GLY A 5 8.84 19.95 -9.97
CA GLY A 5 8.73 18.54 -9.60
C GLY A 5 9.82 17.70 -10.28
N ALA A 6 10.26 16.63 -9.62
CA ALA A 6 11.25 15.73 -10.18
C ALA A 6 10.70 15.05 -11.45
N GLN A 7 11.46 15.09 -12.55
CA GLN A 7 11.10 14.41 -13.79
C GLN A 7 11.68 13.00 -13.82
N ILE A 8 10.84 12.02 -14.13
CA ILE A 8 11.24 10.62 -14.30
C ILE A 8 11.24 10.30 -15.79
N ASN A 9 12.38 9.84 -16.31
CA ASN A 9 12.52 9.37 -17.70
C ASN A 9 12.57 7.84 -17.70
N ILE A 10 11.60 7.20 -18.36
CA ILE A 10 11.47 5.74 -18.42
C ILE A 10 11.49 5.30 -19.88
N ARG A 11 12.25 4.24 -20.19
CA ARG A 11 12.17 3.56 -21.49
C ARG A 11 11.27 2.34 -21.38
N LEU A 12 10.22 2.32 -22.19
CA LEU A 12 9.30 1.18 -22.26
C LEU A 12 9.78 0.19 -23.33
N PRO A 13 9.73 -1.13 -23.07
CA PRO A 13 9.86 -2.13 -24.13
C PRO A 13 8.75 -1.95 -25.17
N ALA A 14 9.05 -2.20 -26.45
CA ALA A 14 8.13 -1.94 -27.57
C ALA A 14 6.72 -2.55 -27.37
N ARG A 15 6.65 -3.79 -26.84
CA ARG A 15 5.37 -4.45 -26.55
C ARG A 15 4.55 -3.72 -25.47
N LEU A 16 5.23 -3.24 -24.43
CA LEU A 16 4.59 -2.51 -23.34
C LEU A 16 4.15 -1.13 -23.82
N GLN A 17 4.96 -0.47 -24.66
CA GLN A 17 4.60 0.79 -25.28
C GLN A 17 3.31 0.66 -26.10
N SER A 18 3.22 -0.30 -27.03
CA SER A 18 2.03 -0.48 -27.85
C SER A 18 0.78 -0.82 -27.04
N ALA A 19 0.90 -1.66 -26.01
CA ALA A 19 -0.21 -1.94 -25.11
C ALA A 19 -0.66 -0.70 -24.31
N THR A 20 0.30 0.14 -23.92
CA THR A 20 0.03 1.39 -23.19
C THR A 20 -0.66 2.42 -24.08
N GLU A 21 -0.24 2.55 -25.34
CA GLU A 21 -0.87 3.42 -26.34
C GLU A 21 -2.34 3.05 -26.54
N GLN A 22 -2.62 1.76 -26.76
CA GLN A 22 -4.00 1.26 -26.88
C GLN A 22 -4.83 1.53 -25.62
N TYR A 23 -4.25 1.36 -24.44
CA TYR A 23 -4.94 1.65 -23.18
C TYR A 23 -5.25 3.15 -23.03
N VAL A 24 -4.30 4.02 -23.36
CA VAL A 24 -4.48 5.48 -23.32
C VAL A 24 -5.64 5.92 -24.21
N GLU A 25 -5.69 5.42 -25.44
CA GLU A 25 -6.76 5.73 -26.40
C GLU A 25 -8.13 5.23 -25.92
N ASN A 26 -8.21 3.99 -25.45
CA ASN A 26 -9.46 3.36 -25.05
C ASN A 26 -10.08 3.98 -23.80
N TYR A 27 -9.26 4.48 -22.87
CA TYR A 27 -9.70 5.01 -21.59
C TYR A 27 -9.68 6.55 -21.52
N GLY A 28 -9.39 7.23 -22.63
CA GLY A 28 -9.54 8.68 -22.77
C GLY A 28 -8.46 9.51 -22.08
N TYR A 29 -7.26 8.95 -21.87
CA TYR A 29 -6.11 9.70 -21.38
C TYR A 29 -5.55 10.60 -22.49
N ARG A 30 -5.04 11.79 -22.14
CA ARG A 30 -4.50 12.74 -23.11
C ARG A 30 -3.17 12.28 -23.69
N ASN A 31 -2.38 11.56 -22.89
CA ASN A 31 -1.10 10.97 -23.28
C ASN A 31 -0.64 9.89 -22.29
N ILE A 32 0.42 9.17 -22.67
CA ILE A 32 1.03 8.12 -21.86
C ILE A 32 1.54 8.64 -20.51
N GLN A 33 2.03 9.88 -20.42
CA GLN A 33 2.56 10.43 -19.17
C GLN A 33 1.46 10.68 -18.14
N GLU A 34 0.29 11.16 -18.58
CA GLU A 34 -0.89 11.31 -17.72
C GLU A 34 -1.36 9.95 -17.20
N PHE A 35 -1.41 8.95 -18.07
CA PHE A 35 -1.71 7.58 -17.66
C PHE A 35 -0.70 7.04 -16.63
N ILE A 36 0.60 7.20 -16.87
CA ILE A 36 1.64 6.77 -15.92
C ILE A 36 1.48 7.51 -14.58
N LEU A 37 1.21 8.82 -14.60
CA LEU A 37 1.01 9.60 -13.40
C LEU A 37 -0.20 9.10 -12.60
N GLU A 38 -1.34 8.88 -13.26
CA GLU A 38 -2.53 8.34 -12.61
C GLU A 38 -2.29 6.90 -12.13
N ALA A 39 -1.59 6.05 -12.87
CA ALA A 39 -1.27 4.69 -12.43
C ALA A 39 -0.33 4.66 -11.22
N ILE A 40 0.67 5.57 -11.17
CA ILE A 40 1.54 5.74 -10.00
C ILE A 40 0.73 6.28 -8.82
N ARG A 41 -0.11 7.30 -9.04
CA ARG A 41 -0.97 7.85 -7.99
C ARG A 41 -1.90 6.77 -7.46
N ASP A 42 -2.51 6.02 -8.34
CA ASP A 42 -3.35 4.89 -8.01
C ASP A 42 -2.58 3.91 -7.12
N LYS A 43 -1.38 3.51 -7.51
CA LYS A 43 -0.62 2.53 -6.74
C LYS A 43 -0.14 3.04 -5.39
N ILE A 44 0.19 4.34 -5.27
CA ILE A 44 0.65 4.97 -4.03
C ILE A 44 -0.52 5.33 -3.10
N PHE A 45 -1.67 5.71 -3.65
CA PHE A 45 -2.77 6.33 -2.91
C PHE A 45 -4.08 5.51 -2.89
N ARG A 46 -4.27 4.46 -3.72
CA ARG A 46 -5.52 3.64 -3.66
C ARG A 46 -5.66 2.85 -2.39
N ASP A 47 -4.57 2.44 -1.74
CA ASP A 47 -4.58 1.89 -0.40
C ASP A 47 -3.15 1.82 0.13
N ASN A 48 -2.69 2.91 0.76
CA ASN A 48 -1.64 2.83 1.78
C ASN A 48 -2.23 2.29 3.11
N LYS A 49 -3.19 1.35 3.01
CA LYS A 49 -3.76 0.53 4.08
C LYS A 49 -3.11 -0.86 4.16
N TYR A 50 -2.31 -1.24 3.16
CA TYR A 50 -1.58 -2.52 3.16
C TYR A 50 -0.10 -2.39 3.50
N ASP A 51 0.40 -1.17 3.74
CA ASP A 51 1.68 -0.94 4.42
C ASP A 51 1.45 -0.41 5.84
N GLU A 52 0.38 -0.90 6.47
CA GLU A 52 0.22 -0.92 7.93
C GLU A 52 1.05 -2.09 8.48
N THR A 53 2.39 -2.03 8.40
CA THR A 53 3.14 -2.45 9.58
C THR A 53 2.61 -1.53 10.68
N PHE A 54 1.71 -2.06 11.53
CA PHE A 54 1.05 -1.36 12.63
C PHE A 54 1.85 -0.16 13.10
N SER A 55 1.24 1.02 13.19
CA SER A 55 1.96 2.17 13.75
C SER A 55 2.49 1.80 15.14
N ASP A 56 3.62 2.39 15.56
CA ASP A 56 4.22 2.07 16.87
C ASP A 56 3.20 2.18 18.03
N LYS A 57 2.20 3.06 17.87
CA LYS A 57 1.09 3.24 18.81
C LYS A 57 0.10 2.07 18.81
N GLU A 58 -0.17 1.50 17.65
CA GLU A 58 -1.04 0.32 17.51
C GLU A 58 -0.32 -0.93 18.01
N ILE A 59 0.98 -1.07 17.75
CA ILE A 59 1.82 -2.14 18.32
C ILE A 59 1.79 -2.05 19.86
N ASP A 60 2.06 -0.86 20.42
CA ASP A 60 2.05 -0.64 21.87
C ASP A 60 0.67 -0.89 22.49
N LEU A 61 -0.42 -0.54 21.79
CA LEU A 61 -1.77 -0.84 22.23
C LEU A 61 -2.04 -2.36 22.27
N ILE A 62 -1.62 -3.08 21.24
CA ILE A 62 -1.76 -4.54 21.16
C ILE A 62 -0.94 -5.22 22.28
N GLU A 63 0.31 -4.80 22.50
CA GLU A 63 1.16 -5.34 23.56
C GLU A 63 0.55 -5.11 24.96
N LYS A 64 0.03 -3.90 25.23
CA LYS A 64 -0.66 -3.59 26.49
C LYS A 64 -1.92 -4.42 26.68
N LEU A 65 -2.72 -4.60 25.63
CA LEU A 65 -3.92 -5.43 25.68
C LEU A 65 -3.60 -6.89 25.96
N LEU A 66 -2.55 -7.43 25.33
CA LEU A 66 -2.08 -8.79 25.57
C LEU A 66 -1.58 -8.95 27.01
N ALA A 67 -0.75 -8.03 27.51
CA ALA A 67 -0.26 -8.06 28.88
C ALA A 67 -1.41 -8.05 29.91
N VAL A 68 -2.37 -7.11 29.77
CA VAL A 68 -3.53 -7.02 30.66
C VAL A 68 -4.43 -8.26 30.56
N SER A 69 -4.54 -8.87 29.38
CA SER A 69 -5.37 -10.06 29.17
C SER A 69 -4.76 -11.32 29.78
N ILE A 70 -3.42 -11.45 29.75
CA ILE A 70 -2.67 -12.50 30.45
C ILE A 70 -2.79 -12.29 31.96
N GLU A 71 -2.59 -11.06 32.45
CA GLU A 71 -2.64 -10.73 33.88
C GLU A 71 -4.03 -10.97 34.49
N LYS A 72 -5.09 -10.73 33.72
CA LYS A 72 -6.48 -11.03 34.09
C LYS A 72 -6.89 -12.50 33.89
N GLY A 73 -5.97 -13.37 33.46
CA GLY A 73 -6.21 -14.80 33.25
C GLY A 73 -7.18 -15.13 32.11
N LYS A 74 -7.41 -14.20 31.18
CA LYS A 74 -8.30 -14.39 30.02
C LYS A 74 -7.62 -15.10 28.85
N ILE A 75 -6.28 -15.06 28.81
CA ILE A 75 -5.44 -15.78 27.87
C ILE A 75 -4.41 -16.55 28.71
N LYS A 76 -4.40 -17.89 28.61
CA LYS A 76 -3.51 -18.73 29.43
C LYS A 76 -2.16 -18.98 28.78
N ASP A 77 -2.10 -19.05 27.45
CA ASP A 77 -0.92 -19.45 26.68
C ASP A 77 -0.92 -18.77 25.28
N ARG A 78 0.27 -18.54 24.71
CA ARG A 78 0.46 -18.20 23.29
C ARG A 78 -0.23 -19.18 22.34
N ASN A 79 -0.40 -20.45 22.71
CA ASN A 79 -1.13 -21.44 21.92
C ASN A 79 -2.63 -21.09 21.74
N ASP A 80 -3.28 -20.49 22.73
CA ASP A 80 -4.70 -20.08 22.62
C ASP A 80 -4.87 -18.97 21.58
N ILE A 81 -3.89 -18.06 21.49
CA ILE A 81 -3.87 -16.98 20.50
C ILE A 81 -3.68 -17.55 19.09
N ALA A 82 -2.79 -18.54 18.93
CA ALA A 82 -2.55 -19.19 17.64
C ALA A 82 -3.78 -19.95 17.12
N MET A 83 -4.56 -20.56 18.02
CA MET A 83 -5.83 -21.22 17.66
C MET A 83 -6.94 -20.25 17.26
N ALA A 84 -7.00 -19.06 17.86
CA ALA A 84 -8.05 -18.07 17.58
C ALA A 84 -7.81 -17.27 16.28
N LEU A 85 -6.60 -17.34 15.71
CA LEU A 85 -6.19 -16.61 14.50
C LEU A 85 -6.20 -17.49 13.22
N GLN A 86 -6.58 -18.77 13.32
CA GLN A 86 -6.87 -19.65 12.18
C GLN A 86 -8.36 -19.60 11.83
#